data_AF-A0A0D1C0A1-F1
#
_entry.id   AF-A0A0D1C0A1-F1
#
_cell.length_a   1.000
_cell.length_b   1.000
_cell.length_c   1.000
_cell.angle_alpha   90.00
_cell.angle_beta   90.00
_cell.angle_gamma   90.00
#
_symmetry.space_group_name_H-M   'P 1'
#
loop_
_entity.id
_entity.type
_entity.pdbx_description
1 polymer ?
#
loop_
_entity_poly.entity_id
_entity_poly.type
_entity_poly.pdbx_seq_one_letter_code
_entity_poly.pdbx_strand_id
1 'polypeptide(L)'
;MVPVRIRTLVAWMERRQIGLYLAAIVAGGAAGFLAPGTAAAMELAINPVLGLLLYATFLGIPFASLGRAVRDVRFMATVLVLNFAVVPLVVFGLSRFVAGDQALLVGVLLVLLTPCIDYVMVFSGLAGGASDRLLAASPVLMLGQMILLPLYLLVFVGPELVSVIDPAPFVQALVGLIMAPLALATLTQWFARREGGREGDPSAVGRSGVGRKGVGRTGVGRSGVGRKVVTAMQALMVPLMMATLAVVVGSQIVGVRQELGALMAVVPLYAAFLVVMVPLGLLAARPARLDAPSTLAVVFSGATRNSLVVLPLALALPEPLALAALVVVTQTLVELVGMVAYVRFLPLLVPARKTAV
;
A
#
# COMPACT_ATOMS: atom_id res chain seq x y z
N MET A 1 21.01 12.51 -12.19
CA MET A 1 21.40 12.66 -10.78
C MET A 1 20.40 13.58 -10.10
N VAL A 2 19.75 13.13 -9.02
CA VAL A 2 18.92 14.02 -8.20
C VAL A 2 19.85 14.96 -7.41
N PRO A 3 19.63 16.29 -7.45
CA PRO A 3 20.39 17.26 -6.67
C PRO A 3 20.50 16.84 -5.21
N VAL A 4 21.65 17.07 -4.57
CA VAL A 4 21.90 16.69 -3.16
C VAL A 4 20.79 17.23 -2.25
N ARG A 5 20.31 18.46 -2.49
CA ARG A 5 19.19 19.08 -1.76
C ARG A 5 17.90 18.25 -1.82
N ILE A 6 17.55 17.70 -2.98
CA ILE A 6 16.33 16.90 -3.13
C ILE A 6 16.47 15.56 -2.40
N ARG A 7 17.65 14.92 -2.42
CA ARG A 7 17.87 13.71 -1.63
C ARG A 7 17.76 13.95 -0.13
N THR A 8 18.31 15.06 0.37
CA THR A 8 18.18 15.45 1.77
C THR A 8 16.73 15.73 2.15
N LEU A 9 15.97 16.39 1.26
CA LEU A 9 14.53 16.65 1.46
C LEU A 9 13.73 15.35 1.50
N VAL A 10 13.93 14.43 0.56
CA VAL A 10 13.27 13.11 0.53
C VAL A 10 13.53 12.35 1.82
N ALA A 11 14.81 12.23 2.23
CA ALA A 11 15.15 11.55 3.46
C ALA A 11 14.56 12.23 4.72
N TRP A 12 14.40 13.55 4.70
CA TRP A 12 13.71 14.27 5.77
C TRP A 12 12.21 13.98 5.78
N MET A 13 11.56 13.94 4.61
CA MET A 13 10.14 13.60 4.47
C MET A 13 9.87 12.17 4.93
N GLU A 14 10.68 11.20 4.50
CA GLU A 14 10.58 9.80 4.92
C GLU A 14 10.70 9.65 6.45
N ARG A 15 11.65 10.36 7.08
CA ARG A 15 11.78 10.35 8.55
C ARG A 15 10.59 10.97 9.28
N ARG A 16 9.88 11.91 8.65
CA ARG A 16 8.71 12.60 9.22
C ARG A 16 7.39 12.16 8.57
N GLN A 17 7.40 11.04 7.86
CA GLN A 17 6.32 10.67 6.95
C GLN A 17 4.98 10.52 7.68
N ILE A 18 4.98 9.92 8.87
CA ILE A 18 3.79 9.81 9.72
C ILE A 18 3.21 11.20 10.03
N GLY A 19 4.04 12.13 10.51
CA GLY A 19 3.59 13.48 10.85
C GLY A 19 3.09 14.25 9.63
N LEU A 20 3.71 14.05 8.47
CA LEU A 20 3.28 14.66 7.21
C LEU A 20 1.94 14.09 6.74
N TYR A 21 1.71 12.79 6.87
CA TYR A 21 0.44 12.15 6.52
C TYR A 21 -0.70 12.61 7.44
N LEU A 22 -0.46 12.66 8.75
CA LEU A 22 -1.43 13.20 9.70
C LEU A 22 -1.74 14.67 9.42
N ALA A 23 -0.72 15.49 9.13
CA ALA A 23 -0.92 16.89 8.76
C ALA A 23 -1.73 17.04 7.47
N ALA A 24 -1.49 16.20 6.45
CA ALA A 24 -2.23 16.21 5.21
C ALA A 24 -3.70 15.82 5.40
N ILE A 25 -3.98 14.82 6.26
CA ILE A 25 -5.35 14.41 6.63
C ILE A 25 -6.07 15.55 7.33
N VAL A 26 -5.45 16.18 8.33
CA VAL A 26 -6.03 17.31 9.05
C VAL A 26 -6.29 18.49 8.10
N ALA A 27 -5.33 18.80 7.23
CA ALA A 27 -5.49 19.87 6.24
C ALA A 27 -6.61 19.59 5.23
N GLY A 28 -6.69 18.36 4.70
CA GLY A 28 -7.74 17.92 3.80
C GLY A 28 -9.11 17.97 4.46
N GLY A 29 -9.24 17.40 5.67
CA GLY A 29 -10.48 17.45 6.45
C GLY A 29 -10.91 18.87 6.81
N ALA A 30 -9.98 19.74 7.20
CA ALA A 30 -10.25 21.15 7.46
C ALA A 30 -10.72 21.89 6.18
N ALA A 31 -10.09 21.65 5.04
CA ALA A 31 -10.48 22.25 3.77
C ALA A 31 -11.89 21.80 3.34
N GLY A 32 -12.18 20.50 3.41
CA GLY A 32 -13.50 19.95 3.10
C GLY A 32 -14.59 20.46 4.06
N PHE A 33 -14.25 20.67 5.34
CA PHE A 33 -15.18 21.17 6.34
C PHE A 33 -15.45 22.67 6.23
N LEU A 34 -14.41 23.48 6.07
CA LEU A 34 -14.49 24.94 6.06
C LEU A 34 -14.94 25.49 4.69
N ALA A 35 -14.70 24.76 3.61
CA ALA A 35 -15.09 25.14 2.26
C ALA A 35 -15.76 23.96 1.54
N PRO A 36 -17.05 23.67 1.84
CA PRO A 36 -17.76 22.53 1.24
C PRO A 36 -17.77 22.53 -0.29
N GLY A 37 -17.70 23.71 -0.93
CA GLY A 37 -17.59 23.84 -2.40
C GLY A 37 -16.31 23.24 -2.99
N THR A 38 -15.30 22.91 -2.18
CA THR A 38 -14.07 22.23 -2.63
C THR A 38 -14.23 20.71 -2.74
N ALA A 39 -15.26 20.12 -2.12
CA ALA A 39 -15.43 18.66 -2.05
C ALA A 39 -15.55 18.02 -3.45
N ALA A 40 -16.36 18.59 -4.34
CA ALA A 40 -16.52 18.09 -5.71
C ALA A 40 -15.22 18.17 -6.53
N ALA A 41 -14.44 19.26 -6.34
CA ALA A 41 -13.14 19.40 -7.00
C ALA A 41 -12.12 18.39 -6.46
N MET A 42 -12.14 18.12 -5.16
CA MET A 42 -11.33 17.07 -4.55
C MET A 42 -11.76 15.69 -5.03
N GLU A 43 -13.05 15.40 -5.11
CA GLU A 43 -13.57 14.13 -5.61
C GLU A 43 -13.11 13.84 -7.03
N LEU A 44 -13.18 14.84 -7.92
CA LEU A 44 -12.65 14.73 -9.29
C LEU A 44 -11.12 14.51 -9.32
N ALA A 45 -10.41 15.04 -8.32
CA ALA A 45 -8.96 14.87 -8.18
C ALA A 45 -8.55 13.51 -7.58
N ILE A 46 -9.47 12.73 -6.98
CA ILE A 46 -9.15 11.41 -6.39
C ILE A 46 -8.51 10.52 -7.45
N ASN A 47 -9.21 10.29 -8.56
CA ASN A 47 -8.77 9.36 -9.60
C ASN A 47 -7.40 9.70 -10.21
N PRO A 48 -7.10 10.93 -10.64
CA PRO A 48 -5.79 11.26 -11.20
C PRO A 48 -4.67 11.22 -10.14
N VAL A 49 -4.91 11.70 -8.91
CA VAL A 49 -3.90 11.69 -7.85
C VAL A 49 -3.61 10.25 -7.42
N LEU A 50 -4.63 9.43 -7.27
CA LEU A 50 -4.52 8.02 -6.93
C LEU A 50 -3.87 7.21 -8.06
N GLY A 51 -4.21 7.47 -9.33
CA GLY A 51 -3.57 6.82 -10.47
C GLY A 51 -2.08 7.13 -10.56
N LEU A 52 -1.70 8.39 -10.28
CA LEU A 52 -0.30 8.80 -10.23
C LEU A 52 0.43 8.19 -9.02
N LEU A 53 -0.22 8.12 -7.87
CA LEU A 53 0.30 7.42 -6.70
C LEU A 53 0.53 5.94 -7.01
N LEU A 54 -0.46 5.23 -7.55
CA LEU A 54 -0.33 3.81 -7.87
C LEU A 54 0.73 3.56 -8.93
N TYR A 55 0.87 4.45 -9.92
CA TYR A 55 1.99 4.42 -10.86
C TYR A 55 3.34 4.53 -10.15
N ALA A 56 3.48 5.51 -9.25
CA ALA A 56 4.70 5.67 -8.45
C ALA A 56 4.97 4.44 -7.57
N THR A 57 3.95 3.90 -6.91
CA THR A 57 3.99 2.66 -6.13
C THR A 57 4.51 1.51 -6.99
N PHE A 58 3.90 1.22 -8.13
CA PHE A 58 4.31 0.10 -8.99
C PHE A 58 5.70 0.30 -9.58
N LEU A 59 6.12 1.54 -9.84
CA LEU A 59 7.51 1.82 -10.19
C LEU A 59 8.50 1.48 -9.08
N GLY A 60 8.10 1.65 -7.82
CA GLY A 60 8.86 1.26 -6.63
C GLY A 60 8.95 -0.27 -6.45
N ILE A 61 7.97 -1.02 -6.94
CA ILE A 61 7.93 -2.48 -6.82
C ILE A 61 9.00 -3.13 -7.71
N PRO A 62 9.92 -3.92 -7.14
CA PRO A 62 11.02 -4.50 -7.90
C PRO A 62 10.59 -5.79 -8.61
N PHE A 63 9.74 -5.71 -9.65
CA PHE A 63 9.23 -6.88 -10.39
C PHE A 63 10.33 -7.82 -10.93
N ALA A 64 11.51 -7.31 -11.27
CA ALA A 64 12.66 -8.12 -11.67
C ALA A 64 13.21 -9.03 -10.56
N SER A 65 12.83 -8.78 -9.31
CA SER A 65 13.29 -9.53 -8.15
C SER A 65 12.24 -10.49 -7.60
N LEU A 66 11.13 -10.71 -8.32
CA LEU A 66 10.10 -11.67 -7.92
C LEU A 66 10.68 -13.06 -7.62
N GLY A 67 11.68 -13.49 -8.41
CA GLY A 67 12.42 -14.73 -8.17
C GLY A 67 13.28 -14.75 -6.89
N ARG A 68 13.69 -13.58 -6.37
CA ARG A 68 14.35 -13.46 -5.06
C ARG A 68 13.34 -13.43 -3.92
N ALA A 69 12.16 -12.85 -4.13
CA ALA A 69 11.09 -12.82 -3.14
C ALA A 69 10.61 -14.23 -2.75
N VAL A 70 10.51 -15.13 -3.73
CA VAL A 70 10.10 -16.53 -3.48
C VAL A 70 11.18 -17.40 -2.82
N ARG A 71 12.40 -16.88 -2.59
CA ARG A 71 13.46 -17.64 -1.90
C ARG A 71 13.30 -17.67 -0.39
N ASP A 72 12.74 -16.63 0.22
CA ASP A 72 12.38 -16.64 1.64
C ASP A 72 11.00 -17.27 1.83
N VAL A 73 10.93 -18.58 1.57
CA VAL A 73 9.67 -19.35 1.57
C VAL A 73 8.96 -19.27 2.92
N ARG A 74 9.71 -19.22 4.03
CA ARG A 74 9.14 -19.17 5.38
C ARG A 74 8.42 -17.85 5.62
N PHE A 75 9.07 -16.73 5.32
CA PHE A 75 8.45 -15.42 5.42
C PHE A 75 7.26 -15.29 4.47
N MET A 76 7.45 -15.64 3.19
CA MET A 76 6.42 -15.56 2.16
C MET A 76 5.19 -16.38 2.53
N ALA A 77 5.36 -17.67 2.87
CA ALA A 77 4.24 -18.53 3.26
C ALA A 77 3.51 -17.98 4.50
N THR A 78 4.24 -17.46 5.48
CA THR A 78 3.63 -16.87 6.69
C THR A 78 2.76 -15.67 6.34
N VAL A 79 3.27 -14.74 5.53
CA VAL A 79 2.53 -13.54 5.12
C VAL A 79 1.32 -13.90 4.27
N LEU A 80 1.45 -14.86 3.35
CA LEU A 80 0.34 -15.31 2.49
C LEU A 80 -0.75 -16.03 3.28
N VAL A 81 -0.39 -16.98 4.14
CA VAL A 81 -1.36 -17.69 5.00
C VAL A 81 -2.04 -16.71 5.94
N LEU A 82 -1.30 -15.78 6.54
CA LEU A 82 -1.88 -14.77 7.41
C LEU A 82 -2.91 -13.92 6.65
N ASN A 83 -2.56 -13.38 5.48
CA ASN A 83 -3.43 -12.45 4.76
C ASN A 83 -4.56 -13.10 3.95
N PHE A 84 -4.38 -14.33 3.46
CA PHE A 84 -5.34 -15.00 2.56
C PHE A 84 -5.97 -16.26 3.15
N ALA A 85 -5.67 -16.60 4.41
CA ALA A 85 -6.40 -17.65 5.11
C ALA A 85 -6.89 -17.15 6.49
N VAL A 86 -5.97 -16.67 7.33
CA VAL A 86 -6.32 -16.26 8.70
C VAL A 86 -7.15 -14.97 8.71
N VAL A 87 -6.72 -13.93 8.00
CA VAL A 87 -7.45 -12.65 7.91
C VAL A 87 -8.87 -12.85 7.38
N PRO A 88 -9.13 -13.57 6.27
CA PRO A 88 -10.51 -13.82 5.82
C PRO A 88 -11.40 -14.46 6.88
N LEU A 89 -10.89 -15.39 7.70
CA LEU A 89 -11.66 -16.00 8.79
C LEU A 89 -11.99 -14.98 9.89
N VAL A 90 -11.02 -14.15 10.28
CA VAL A 90 -11.23 -13.07 11.26
C VAL A 90 -12.25 -12.07 10.72
N VAL A 91 -12.09 -11.64 9.47
CA VAL A 91 -12.97 -10.69 8.79
C VAL A 91 -14.37 -11.26 8.67
N PHE A 92 -14.53 -12.55 8.34
CA PHE A 92 -15.83 -13.20 8.31
C PHE A 92 -16.54 -13.09 9.66
N GLY A 93 -15.85 -13.43 10.76
CA GLY A 93 -16.40 -13.35 12.11
C GLY A 93 -16.77 -11.92 12.50
N LEU A 94 -15.86 -10.97 12.29
CA LEU A 94 -16.08 -9.56 12.63
C LEU A 94 -17.18 -8.92 11.76
N SER A 95 -17.28 -9.26 10.48
CA SER A 95 -18.27 -8.65 9.59
C SER A 95 -19.70 -9.07 9.94
N ARG A 96 -19.91 -10.11 10.76
CA ARG A 96 -21.26 -10.52 11.19
C ARG A 96 -21.96 -9.45 12.03
N PHE A 97 -21.22 -8.62 12.75
CA PHE A 97 -21.79 -7.52 13.54
C PHE A 97 -22.47 -6.45 12.68
N VAL A 98 -22.09 -6.35 11.40
CA VAL A 98 -22.64 -5.37 10.45
C VAL A 98 -23.38 -6.05 9.29
N ALA A 99 -23.62 -7.37 9.37
CA ALA A 99 -24.23 -8.13 8.28
C ALA A 99 -25.70 -7.76 8.00
N GLY A 100 -26.35 -7.05 8.93
CA GLY A 100 -27.70 -6.50 8.73
C GLY A 100 -27.76 -5.32 7.76
N ASP A 101 -26.62 -4.67 7.47
CA ASP A 101 -26.51 -3.57 6.52
C ASP A 101 -25.54 -3.96 5.40
N GLN A 102 -26.06 -4.07 4.18
CA GLN A 102 -25.27 -4.55 3.04
C GLN A 102 -24.16 -3.60 2.64
N ALA A 103 -24.36 -2.28 2.77
CA ALA A 103 -23.36 -1.30 2.39
C ALA A 103 -22.18 -1.30 3.39
N LEU A 104 -22.50 -1.41 4.69
CA LEU A 104 -21.48 -1.58 5.73
C LEU A 104 -20.72 -2.91 5.55
N LEU A 105 -21.45 -4.01 5.31
CA LEU A 105 -20.84 -5.32 5.09
C LEU A 105 -19.89 -5.31 3.89
N VAL A 106 -20.35 -4.86 2.72
CA VAL A 106 -19.53 -4.81 1.50
C VAL A 106 -18.33 -3.90 1.69
N GLY A 107 -18.50 -2.71 2.26
CA GLY A 107 -17.40 -1.80 2.56
C GLY A 107 -16.34 -2.42 3.48
N VAL A 108 -16.77 -3.09 4.56
CA VAL A 108 -15.87 -3.79 5.51
C VAL A 108 -15.12 -4.92 4.81
N LEU A 109 -15.79 -5.73 4.00
CA LEU A 109 -15.15 -6.85 3.29
C LEU A 109 -14.14 -6.36 2.26
N LEU A 110 -14.53 -5.37 1.46
CA LEU A 110 -13.68 -4.76 0.44
C LEU A 110 -12.36 -4.27 1.05
N VAL A 111 -12.43 -3.53 2.16
CA VAL A 111 -11.23 -2.97 2.77
C VAL A 111 -10.45 -4.01 3.59
N LEU A 112 -11.09 -4.83 4.41
CA LEU A 112 -10.34 -5.71 5.32
C LEU A 112 -9.69 -6.92 4.64
N LEU A 113 -10.21 -7.36 3.49
CA LEU A 113 -9.67 -8.51 2.75
C LEU A 113 -8.50 -8.14 1.83
N THR A 114 -8.18 -6.85 1.69
CA THR A 114 -7.09 -6.38 0.82
C THR A 114 -5.88 -5.97 1.65
N PRO A 115 -4.78 -6.74 1.66
CA PRO A 115 -3.57 -6.37 2.37
C PRO A 115 -2.89 -5.14 1.76
N CYS A 116 -2.42 -4.23 2.62
CA CYS A 116 -1.65 -3.06 2.18
C CYS A 116 -0.30 -3.46 1.58
N ILE A 117 0.14 -2.74 0.54
CA ILE A 117 1.47 -2.91 -0.09
C ILE A 117 2.33 -1.65 -0.07
N ASP A 118 1.81 -0.54 0.48
CA ASP A 118 2.39 0.80 0.37
C ASP A 118 3.02 1.26 1.69
N TYR A 119 2.28 2.01 2.51
CA TYR A 119 2.82 2.63 3.72
C TYR A 119 3.16 1.61 4.81
N VAL A 120 2.65 0.37 4.71
CA VAL A 120 3.00 -0.73 5.62
C VAL A 120 4.52 -0.91 5.73
N MET A 121 5.26 -0.71 4.63
CA MET A 121 6.72 -0.84 4.61
C MET A 121 7.39 0.19 5.51
N VAL A 122 6.85 1.42 5.55
CA VAL A 122 7.38 2.52 6.34
C VAL A 122 7.04 2.35 7.82
N PHE A 123 5.79 2.04 8.15
CA PHE A 123 5.41 1.80 9.55
C PHE A 123 6.13 0.57 10.11
N SER A 124 6.22 -0.52 9.34
CA SER A 124 7.03 -1.68 9.71
C SER A 124 8.49 -1.28 9.93
N GLY A 125 9.09 -0.49 9.03
CA GLY A 125 10.48 -0.06 9.15
C GLY A 125 10.75 0.83 10.37
N LEU A 126 9.84 1.77 10.67
CA LEU A 126 9.92 2.62 11.85
C LEU A 126 9.84 1.82 13.16
N ALA A 127 9.15 0.68 13.14
CA ALA A 127 9.11 -0.26 14.26
C ALA A 127 10.33 -1.21 14.31
N GLY A 128 11.25 -1.15 13.34
CA GLY A 128 12.38 -2.08 13.23
C GLY A 128 12.03 -3.42 12.56
N GLY A 129 10.91 -3.48 11.84
CA GLY A 129 10.50 -4.62 11.04
C GLY A 129 11.23 -4.74 9.70
N ALA A 130 11.19 -5.92 9.09
CA ALA A 130 11.85 -6.24 7.82
C ALA A 130 11.09 -5.67 6.60
N SER A 131 11.18 -4.34 6.39
CA SER A 131 10.52 -3.65 5.27
C SER A 131 10.98 -4.13 3.89
N ASP A 132 12.23 -4.56 3.79
CA ASP A 132 12.84 -5.11 2.57
C ASP A 132 12.18 -6.44 2.17
N ARG A 133 11.88 -7.31 3.14
CA ARG A 133 11.15 -8.55 2.91
C ARG A 133 9.70 -8.29 2.53
N LEU A 134 9.05 -7.29 3.14
CA LEU A 134 7.71 -6.85 2.72
C LEU A 134 7.71 -6.32 1.29
N LEU A 135 8.66 -5.44 0.94
CA LEU A 135 8.81 -4.92 -0.43
C LEU A 135 8.98 -6.05 -1.45
N ALA A 136 9.74 -7.10 -1.09
CA ALA A 136 9.90 -8.28 -1.92
C ALA A 136 8.58 -9.07 -2.06
N ALA A 137 7.78 -9.15 -1.01
CA ALA A 137 6.48 -9.83 -1.00
C ALA A 137 5.33 -9.04 -1.67
N SER A 138 5.45 -7.71 -1.79
CA SER A 138 4.43 -6.82 -2.34
C SER A 138 3.82 -7.27 -3.68
N PRO A 139 4.58 -7.72 -4.70
CA PRO A 139 3.97 -8.18 -5.95
C PRO A 139 3.07 -9.41 -5.76
N VAL A 140 3.46 -10.35 -4.89
CA VAL A 140 2.68 -11.57 -4.65
C VAL A 140 1.40 -11.23 -3.88
N LEU A 141 1.51 -10.37 -2.86
CA LEU A 141 0.35 -9.85 -2.12
C LEU A 141 -0.63 -9.11 -3.04
N MET A 142 -0.10 -8.24 -3.90
CA MET A 142 -0.88 -7.49 -4.88
C MET A 142 -1.66 -8.40 -5.84
N LEU A 143 -0.99 -9.41 -6.42
CA LEU A 143 -1.65 -10.36 -7.32
C LEU A 143 -2.66 -11.24 -6.56
N GLY A 144 -2.28 -11.71 -5.37
CA GLY A 144 -3.14 -12.52 -4.51
C GLY A 144 -4.45 -11.81 -4.20
N GLN A 145 -4.39 -10.54 -3.80
CA GLN A 145 -5.61 -9.79 -3.47
C GLN A 145 -6.50 -9.53 -4.69
N MET A 146 -5.93 -9.31 -5.89
CA MET A 146 -6.73 -9.11 -7.10
C MET A 146 -7.52 -10.34 -7.50
N ILE A 147 -6.93 -11.53 -7.31
CA ILE A 147 -7.56 -12.80 -7.66
C ILE A 147 -8.55 -13.23 -6.57
N LEU A 148 -8.16 -13.10 -5.30
CA LEU A 148 -8.92 -13.66 -4.19
C LEU A 148 -10.04 -12.75 -3.69
N LEU A 149 -9.94 -11.42 -3.86
CA LEU A 149 -10.99 -10.50 -3.41
C LEU A 149 -12.36 -10.81 -4.05
N PRO A 150 -12.49 -10.95 -5.39
CA PRO A 150 -13.77 -11.32 -6.01
C PRO A 150 -14.30 -12.67 -5.49
N LEU A 151 -13.41 -13.64 -5.27
CA LEU A 151 -13.78 -14.96 -4.73
C LEU A 151 -14.30 -14.85 -3.30
N TYR A 152 -13.65 -14.08 -2.43
CA TYR A 152 -14.13 -13.90 -1.06
C TYR A 152 -15.47 -13.17 -1.01
N LEU A 153 -15.68 -12.15 -1.85
CA LEU A 153 -16.98 -11.48 -1.92
C LEU A 153 -18.09 -12.45 -2.34
N LEU A 154 -17.84 -13.29 -3.34
CA LEU A 154 -18.79 -14.33 -3.76
C LEU A 154 -19.14 -15.29 -2.61
N VAL A 155 -18.14 -15.73 -1.84
CA VAL A 155 -18.35 -16.67 -0.72
C VAL A 155 -19.03 -16.01 0.48
N PHE A 156 -18.68 -14.76 0.81
CA PHE A 156 -19.09 -14.13 2.07
C PHE A 156 -20.43 -13.40 1.96
N VAL A 157 -20.77 -12.94 0.76
CA VAL A 157 -21.98 -12.16 0.46
C VAL A 157 -23.01 -12.98 -0.32
N GLY A 158 -22.55 -13.91 -1.18
CA GLY A 158 -23.40 -14.77 -1.98
C GLY A 158 -23.59 -14.27 -3.44
N PRO A 159 -24.10 -15.15 -4.33
CA PRO A 159 -24.21 -14.86 -5.77
C PRO A 159 -25.28 -13.83 -6.12
N GLU A 160 -26.31 -13.68 -5.30
CA GLU A 160 -27.41 -12.73 -5.56
C GLU A 160 -26.93 -11.28 -5.53
N LEU A 161 -26.10 -10.88 -4.57
CA LEU A 161 -25.60 -9.51 -4.53
C LEU A 161 -24.58 -9.22 -5.64
N VAL A 162 -23.76 -10.21 -6.00
CA VAL A 162 -22.80 -10.08 -7.11
C VAL A 162 -23.54 -9.91 -8.44
N SER A 163 -24.70 -10.54 -8.60
CA SER A 163 -25.53 -10.42 -9.81
C SER A 163 -26.17 -9.04 -9.99
N VAL A 164 -26.31 -8.26 -8.91
CA VAL A 164 -26.83 -6.88 -8.91
C VAL A 164 -25.72 -5.86 -9.17
N ILE A 165 -24.45 -6.23 -8.94
CA ILE A 165 -23.30 -5.38 -9.21
C ILE A 165 -22.96 -5.51 -10.70
N ASP A 166 -23.17 -4.43 -11.45
CA ASP A 166 -22.67 -4.35 -12.82
C ASP A 166 -21.12 -4.51 -12.81
N PRO A 167 -20.55 -5.51 -13.49
CA PRO A 167 -19.11 -5.68 -13.53
C PRO A 167 -18.39 -4.57 -14.30
N ALA A 168 -19.08 -3.82 -15.17
CA ALA A 168 -18.43 -2.85 -16.06
C ALA A 168 -17.72 -1.71 -15.31
N PRO A 169 -18.34 -0.98 -14.35
CA PRO A 169 -17.66 0.04 -13.55
C PRO A 169 -16.46 -0.52 -12.76
N PHE A 170 -16.59 -1.73 -12.24
CA PHE A 170 -15.53 -2.41 -11.49
C PHE A 170 -14.33 -2.76 -12.39
N VAL A 171 -14.59 -3.31 -13.58
CA VAL A 171 -13.56 -3.61 -14.57
C VAL A 171 -12.90 -2.32 -15.07
N GLN A 172 -13.66 -1.24 -15.28
CA GLN A 172 -13.10 0.05 -15.67
C GLN A 172 -12.17 0.62 -14.59
N ALA A 173 -12.57 0.56 -13.31
CA ALA A 173 -11.72 0.98 -12.20
C ALA A 173 -10.47 0.11 -12.08
N LEU A 174 -10.61 -1.22 -12.16
CA LEU A 174 -9.50 -2.17 -12.15
C LEU A 174 -8.52 -1.93 -13.31
N VAL A 175 -9.04 -1.81 -14.53
CA VAL A 175 -8.21 -1.62 -15.73
C VAL A 175 -7.56 -0.24 -15.73
N GLY A 176 -8.35 0.81 -15.52
CA GLY A 176 -7.89 2.19 -15.61
C GLY A 176 -6.95 2.59 -14.48
N LEU A 177 -7.22 2.13 -13.26
CA LEU A 177 -6.49 2.62 -12.08
C LEU A 177 -5.43 1.65 -11.58
N ILE A 178 -5.56 0.35 -11.87
CA ILE A 178 -4.59 -0.63 -11.42
C ILE A 178 -3.78 -1.19 -12.59
N MET A 179 -4.43 -1.78 -13.60
CA MET A 179 -3.73 -2.44 -14.71
C MET A 179 -2.96 -1.44 -15.57
N ALA A 180 -3.52 -0.27 -15.86
CA ALA A 180 -2.86 0.75 -16.69
C ALA A 180 -1.62 1.35 -16.00
N PRO A 181 -1.65 1.82 -14.73
CA PRO A 181 -0.44 2.25 -14.03
C PRO A 181 0.59 1.13 -13.88
N LEU A 182 0.16 -0.12 -13.67
CA LEU A 182 1.05 -1.27 -13.61
C LEU A 182 1.75 -1.50 -14.96
N ALA A 183 1.00 -1.50 -16.06
CA ALA A 183 1.53 -1.64 -17.41
C ALA A 183 2.53 -0.50 -17.73
N LEU A 184 2.17 0.75 -17.42
CA LEU A 184 3.06 1.90 -17.59
C LEU A 184 4.33 1.77 -16.74
N ALA A 185 4.21 1.32 -15.49
CA ALA A 185 5.35 1.13 -14.60
C ALA A 185 6.29 0.05 -15.13
N THR A 186 5.76 -1.09 -15.58
CA THR A 186 6.57 -2.17 -16.18
C THR A 186 7.30 -1.72 -17.44
N LEU A 187 6.63 -0.99 -18.34
CA LEU A 187 7.24 -0.40 -19.53
C LEU A 187 8.37 0.56 -19.16
N THR A 188 8.12 1.48 -18.21
CA THR A 188 9.10 2.46 -17.74
C THR A 188 10.32 1.77 -17.13
N GLN A 189 10.12 0.77 -16.27
CA GLN A 189 11.20 -0.04 -15.69
C GLN A 189 11.99 -0.79 -16.76
N TRP A 190 11.31 -1.33 -17.78
CA TRP A 190 11.94 -2.04 -18.87
C TRP A 190 12.84 -1.14 -19.72
N PHE A 191 12.36 0.06 -20.09
CA PHE A 191 13.17 1.07 -20.77
C PHE A 191 14.38 1.50 -19.92
N ALA A 192 14.19 1.73 -18.62
CA ALA A 192 15.26 2.11 -17.70
C ALA A 192 16.36 1.04 -17.55
N ARG A 193 16.03 -0.25 -17.76
CA ARG A 193 16.99 -1.37 -17.77
C ARG A 193 17.74 -1.44 -19.11
N ARG A 194 17.04 -1.27 -20.23
CA ARG A 194 17.65 -1.29 -21.58
C ARG A 194 18.66 -0.16 -21.79
N GLU A 195 18.38 1.02 -21.25
CA GLU A 195 19.31 2.15 -21.27
C GLU A 195 20.59 1.86 -20.46
N GLY A 196 20.50 1.06 -19.39
CA GLY A 196 21.67 0.64 -18.61
C GLY A 196 22.47 -0.52 -19.20
N GLY A 197 21.85 -1.34 -20.05
CA GLY A 197 22.50 -2.49 -20.70
C GLY A 197 23.16 -2.17 -22.05
N ARG A 198 22.78 -1.07 -22.71
CA ARG A 198 23.38 -0.62 -23.98
C ARG A 198 24.76 0.03 -23.83
N GLU A 199 25.18 0.34 -22.61
CA GLU A 199 26.46 1.01 -22.31
C GLU A 199 27.56 0.03 -21.85
N GLY A 200 27.29 -1.28 -21.92
CA GLY A 200 28.19 -2.36 -21.54
C GLY A 200 28.33 -3.42 -22.61
N ASP A 201 28.54 -3.03 -23.88
CA ASP A 201 29.06 -3.96 -24.89
C ASP A 201 30.59 -4.12 -24.70
N PRO A 202 31.09 -5.29 -24.26
CA PRO A 202 32.52 -5.55 -24.11
C PRO A 202 33.23 -5.78 -25.45
N SER A 203 32.51 -5.80 -26.57
CA SER A 203 33.03 -6.26 -27.87
C SER A 203 33.94 -5.27 -28.60
N ALA A 204 34.18 -4.07 -28.04
CA ALA A 204 34.98 -3.03 -28.70
C ALA A 204 36.35 -2.71 -28.06
N VAL A 205 36.80 -3.47 -27.04
CA VAL A 205 38.13 -3.24 -26.42
C VAL A 205 38.92 -4.53 -26.38
N GLY A 206 39.45 -4.91 -27.55
CA GLY A 206 40.29 -6.08 -27.70
C GLY A 206 41.37 -5.87 -28.75
N ARG A 207 42.20 -4.83 -28.62
CA ARG A 207 43.54 -4.81 -29.22
C ARG A 207 44.45 -3.73 -28.61
N SER A 208 45.59 -4.20 -28.12
CA SER A 208 46.85 -3.50 -27.82
C SER A 208 46.96 -2.72 -26.51
N GLY A 209 48.08 -2.94 -25.81
CA GLY A 209 48.77 -1.84 -25.12
C GLY A 209 49.00 -2.00 -23.62
N VAL A 210 50.19 -2.46 -23.27
CA VAL A 210 50.82 -2.37 -21.95
C VAL A 210 50.90 -0.91 -21.46
N GLY A 211 50.61 -0.68 -20.17
CA GLY A 211 51.30 0.34 -19.36
C GLY A 211 50.56 1.64 -18.99
N ARG A 212 50.65 1.96 -17.69
CA ARG A 212 50.77 3.30 -17.06
C ARG A 212 49.51 3.95 -16.45
N LYS A 213 49.76 4.55 -15.28
CA LYS A 213 48.91 5.30 -14.34
C LYS A 213 48.07 6.43 -14.99
N GLY A 214 46.86 6.65 -14.48
CA GLY A 214 46.03 7.86 -14.68
C GLY A 214 44.60 7.62 -14.14
N VAL A 215 44.23 8.21 -13.00
CA VAL A 215 43.37 9.41 -12.90
C VAL A 215 42.03 9.29 -13.65
N GLY A 216 40.93 9.36 -12.88
CA GLY A 216 39.63 9.82 -13.38
C GLY A 216 38.71 8.79 -14.02
N ARG A 217 38.16 7.83 -13.25
CA ARG A 217 36.90 7.15 -13.64
C ARG A 217 35.70 7.92 -13.12
N THR A 218 35.49 9.14 -13.62
CA THR A 218 34.16 9.77 -13.63
C THR A 218 33.49 9.42 -14.96
N GLY A 219 33.14 8.14 -15.12
CA GLY A 219 32.23 7.72 -16.19
C GLY A 219 30.83 8.18 -15.84
N VAL A 220 30.51 9.43 -16.14
CA VAL A 220 29.17 10.00 -15.98
C VAL A 220 28.28 9.44 -17.09
N GLY A 221 27.75 8.23 -16.87
CA GLY A 221 26.68 7.69 -17.70
C GLY A 221 25.48 8.63 -17.64
N ARG A 222 25.07 9.19 -18.78
CA ARG A 222 23.87 10.02 -18.87
C ARG A 222 22.69 9.14 -18.47
N SER A 223 22.12 9.38 -17.28
CA SER A 223 20.95 8.65 -16.81
C SER A 223 19.84 8.79 -17.84
N GLY A 224 19.50 7.70 -18.52
CA GLY A 224 18.43 7.68 -19.51
C GLY A 224 17.08 8.08 -18.91
N VAL A 225 16.13 8.39 -19.79
CA VAL A 225 14.86 9.03 -19.41
C VAL A 225 14.09 8.15 -18.43
N GLY A 226 14.09 6.83 -18.64
CA GLY A 226 13.40 5.89 -17.75
C GLY A 226 13.95 5.90 -16.33
N ARG A 227 15.28 6.01 -16.17
CA ARG A 227 15.91 6.06 -14.83
C ARG A 227 15.63 7.38 -14.12
N LYS A 228 15.54 8.49 -14.85
CA LYS A 228 15.13 9.79 -14.29
C LYS A 228 13.68 9.73 -13.79
N VAL A 229 12.77 9.15 -14.58
CA VAL A 229 11.35 8.99 -14.21
C VAL A 229 11.21 8.15 -12.94
N VAL A 230 11.84 6.97 -12.87
CA VAL A 230 11.83 6.12 -11.67
C VAL A 230 12.29 6.89 -10.43
N THR A 231 13.42 7.60 -10.53
CA THR A 231 13.98 8.32 -9.38
C THR A 231 13.09 9.49 -8.95
N ALA A 232 12.48 10.19 -9.91
CA ALA A 232 11.56 11.29 -9.63
C ALA A 232 10.28 10.79 -8.95
N MET A 233 9.69 9.70 -9.46
CA MET A 233 8.46 9.13 -8.89
C MET A 233 8.69 8.58 -7.48
N GLN A 234 9.84 7.95 -7.21
CA GLN A 234 10.22 7.54 -5.86
C GLN A 234 10.33 8.73 -4.90
N ALA A 235 10.92 9.85 -5.34
CA ALA A 235 11.02 11.07 -4.54
C ALA A 235 9.65 11.74 -4.29
N LEU A 236 8.69 11.53 -5.20
CA LEU A 236 7.32 12.05 -5.09
C LEU A 236 6.37 11.15 -4.31
N MET A 237 6.78 9.95 -3.90
CA MET A 237 5.92 9.01 -3.18
C MET A 237 5.25 9.64 -1.96
N VAL A 238 6.04 10.28 -1.09
CA VAL A 238 5.52 10.93 0.13
C VAL A 238 4.59 12.10 -0.20
N PRO A 239 4.97 13.06 -1.07
CA PRO A 239 4.05 14.10 -1.54
C PRO A 239 2.75 13.58 -2.18
N LEU A 240 2.83 12.53 -3.00
CA LEU A 240 1.66 11.94 -3.66
C LEU A 240 0.73 11.30 -2.63
N MET A 241 1.26 10.53 -1.69
CA MET A 241 0.47 9.98 -0.57
C MET A 241 -0.19 11.08 0.26
N MET A 242 0.53 12.16 0.57
CA MET A 242 -0.06 13.32 1.27
C MET A 242 -1.22 13.93 0.47
N ALA A 243 -1.02 14.14 -0.84
CA ALA A 243 -2.07 14.66 -1.70
C ALA A 243 -3.27 13.72 -1.76
N THR A 244 -3.05 12.41 -1.93
CA THR A 244 -4.12 11.39 -1.93
C THR A 244 -4.90 11.43 -0.62
N LEU A 245 -4.22 11.38 0.53
CA LEU A 245 -4.88 11.41 1.84
C LEU A 245 -5.66 12.72 2.06
N ALA A 246 -5.10 13.87 1.69
CA ALA A 246 -5.78 15.15 1.82
C ALA A 246 -7.04 15.22 0.93
N VAL A 247 -6.93 14.80 -0.32
CA VAL A 247 -8.02 14.82 -1.30
C VAL A 247 -9.12 13.83 -0.93
N VAL A 248 -8.76 12.60 -0.55
CA VAL A 248 -9.73 11.58 -0.12
C VAL A 248 -10.44 12.01 1.16
N VAL A 249 -9.72 12.46 2.18
CA VAL A 249 -10.36 12.88 3.44
C VAL A 249 -11.20 14.14 3.22
N GLY A 250 -10.68 15.13 2.48
CA GLY A 250 -11.39 16.39 2.25
C GLY A 250 -12.67 16.22 1.43
N SER A 251 -12.67 15.34 0.43
CA SER A 251 -13.89 15.03 -0.34
C SER A 251 -14.94 14.27 0.48
N GLN A 252 -14.50 13.41 1.40
CA GLN A 252 -15.40 12.46 2.08
C GLN A 252 -15.83 12.91 3.49
N ILE A 253 -15.21 13.94 4.07
CA ILE A 253 -15.45 14.37 5.46
C ILE A 253 -16.91 14.77 5.74
N VAL A 254 -17.58 15.39 4.76
CA VAL A 254 -18.98 15.80 4.90
C VAL A 254 -19.90 14.58 4.90
N GLY A 255 -19.66 13.61 4.01
CA GLY A 255 -20.41 12.35 3.98
C GLY A 255 -20.23 11.55 5.27
N VAL A 256 -18.98 11.42 5.76
CA VAL A 256 -18.70 10.74 7.05
C VAL A 256 -19.45 11.39 8.20
N ARG A 257 -19.56 12.72 8.22
CA ARG A 257 -20.31 13.45 9.26
C ARG A 257 -21.81 13.18 9.18
N GLN A 258 -22.38 13.13 7.99
CA GLN A 258 -23.81 12.89 7.80
C GLN A 258 -24.20 11.47 8.21
N GLU A 259 -23.31 10.51 7.95
CA GLU A 259 -23.53 9.08 8.20
C GLU A 259 -22.87 8.58 9.50
N LEU A 260 -22.58 9.50 10.43
CA LEU A 260 -21.83 9.18 11.65
C LEU A 260 -22.51 8.09 12.48
N GLY A 261 -23.85 8.08 12.51
CA GLY A 261 -24.62 7.05 13.21
C GLY A 261 -24.36 5.64 12.67
N ALA A 262 -24.36 5.47 11.34
CA ALA A 262 -24.07 4.18 10.71
C ALA A 262 -22.58 3.81 10.83
N LEU A 263 -21.67 4.76 10.63
CA LEU A 263 -20.23 4.52 10.65
C LEU A 263 -19.67 4.24 12.05
N MET A 264 -20.35 4.70 13.11
CA MET A 264 -19.99 4.34 14.49
C MET A 264 -20.05 2.83 14.76
N ALA A 265 -20.83 2.07 13.99
CA ALA A 265 -20.86 0.61 14.10
C ALA A 265 -19.57 -0.07 13.60
N VAL A 266 -18.87 0.52 12.61
CA VAL A 266 -17.66 -0.07 12.02
C VAL A 266 -16.37 0.32 12.76
N VAL A 267 -16.36 1.44 13.49
CA VAL A 267 -15.16 1.89 14.22
C VAL A 267 -14.68 0.87 15.27
N PRO A 268 -15.53 0.33 16.17
CA PRO A 268 -15.12 -0.72 17.11
C PRO A 268 -14.68 -1.99 16.41
N LEU A 269 -15.30 -2.33 15.27
CA LEU A 269 -14.93 -3.48 14.45
C LEU A 269 -13.49 -3.34 13.93
N TYR A 270 -13.13 -2.18 13.40
CA TYR A 270 -11.77 -1.91 12.92
C TYR A 270 -10.74 -1.86 14.04
N ALA A 271 -11.10 -1.26 15.18
CA ALA A 271 -10.24 -1.28 16.36
C ALA A 271 -10.00 -2.72 16.87
N ALA A 272 -11.06 -3.54 16.92
CA ALA A 272 -10.97 -4.95 17.28
C ALA A 272 -10.12 -5.74 16.28
N PHE A 273 -10.28 -5.49 14.98
CA PHE A 273 -9.45 -6.11 13.95
C PHE A 273 -7.97 -5.86 14.21
N LEU A 274 -7.57 -4.61 14.46
CA LEU A 274 -6.19 -4.29 14.83
C LEU A 274 -5.76 -5.13 16.05
N VAL A 275 -6.46 -5.01 17.17
CA VAL A 275 -6.10 -5.71 18.41
C VAL A 275 -5.96 -7.22 18.21
N VAL A 276 -6.87 -7.86 17.47
CA VAL A 276 -6.85 -9.29 17.18
C VAL A 276 -5.69 -9.69 16.26
N MET A 277 -5.33 -8.84 15.30
CA MET A 277 -4.24 -9.17 14.36
C MET A 277 -2.85 -9.19 15.02
N VAL A 278 -2.66 -8.53 16.16
CA VAL A 278 -1.39 -8.61 16.92
C VAL A 278 -1.07 -10.05 17.35
N PRO A 279 -1.85 -10.72 18.23
CA PRO A 279 -1.55 -12.07 18.65
C PRO A 279 -1.56 -13.06 17.48
N LEU A 280 -2.44 -12.89 16.48
CA LEU A 280 -2.49 -13.77 15.32
C LEU A 280 -1.23 -13.67 14.45
N GLY A 281 -0.71 -12.46 14.21
CA GLY A 281 0.54 -12.27 13.48
C GLY A 281 1.74 -12.87 14.25
N LEU A 282 1.78 -12.69 15.57
CA LEU A 282 2.80 -13.31 16.43
C LEU A 282 2.72 -14.84 16.40
N LEU A 283 1.51 -15.41 16.45
CA LEU A 283 1.28 -16.85 16.37
C LEU A 283 1.66 -17.40 14.98
N ALA A 284 1.31 -16.70 13.90
CA ALA A 284 1.65 -17.10 12.54
C ALA A 284 3.18 -17.13 12.32
N ALA A 285 3.93 -16.21 12.94
CA ALA A 285 5.38 -16.15 12.83
C ALA A 285 6.12 -17.28 13.59
N ARG A 286 5.49 -17.88 14.61
CA ARG A 286 6.11 -18.89 15.50
C ARG A 286 6.50 -20.20 14.79
N PRO A 287 5.60 -20.90 14.05
CA PRO A 287 5.95 -22.13 13.34
C PRO A 287 7.09 -21.92 12.34
N ALA A 288 7.08 -20.76 11.68
CA ALA A 288 8.12 -20.35 10.74
C ALA A 288 9.41 -19.84 11.42
N ARG A 289 9.50 -19.85 12.77
CA ARG A 289 10.59 -19.33 13.62
C ARG A 289 11.26 -18.08 13.04
N LEU A 290 10.45 -17.08 12.73
CA LEU A 290 10.92 -15.84 12.14
C LEU A 290 11.74 -15.03 13.16
N ASP A 291 12.71 -14.25 12.68
CA ASP A 291 13.42 -13.28 13.51
C ASP A 291 12.49 -12.12 13.95
N ALA A 292 12.94 -11.30 14.90
CA ALA A 292 12.13 -10.19 15.42
C ALA A 292 11.71 -9.21 14.31
N PRO A 293 12.60 -8.75 13.41
CA PRO A 293 12.21 -7.86 12.31
C PRO A 293 11.17 -8.50 11.38
N SER A 294 11.32 -9.77 11.01
CA SER A 294 10.33 -10.46 10.15
C SER A 294 9.00 -10.66 10.86
N THR A 295 9.01 -10.94 12.16
CA THR A 295 7.79 -11.08 12.97
C THR A 295 7.02 -9.77 13.02
N LEU A 296 7.71 -8.64 13.25
CA LEU A 296 7.09 -7.31 13.22
C LEU A 296 6.48 -7.05 11.82
N ALA A 297 7.23 -7.31 10.76
CA ALA A 297 6.74 -7.16 9.39
C ALA A 297 5.48 -8.00 9.10
N VAL A 298 5.43 -9.25 9.58
CA VAL A 298 4.24 -10.11 9.47
C VAL A 298 3.04 -9.50 10.20
N VAL A 299 3.22 -9.02 11.43
CA VAL A 299 2.12 -8.38 12.20
C VAL A 299 1.63 -7.11 11.50
N PHE A 300 2.54 -6.26 11.03
CA PHE A 300 2.16 -5.06 10.27
C PHE A 300 1.39 -5.43 9.00
N SER A 301 1.91 -6.35 8.19
CA SER A 301 1.21 -6.81 6.98
C SER A 301 -0.16 -7.40 7.27
N GLY A 302 -0.29 -8.17 8.36
CA GLY A 302 -1.56 -8.74 8.80
C GLY A 302 -2.55 -7.71 9.33
N ALA A 303 -2.11 -6.54 9.81
CA ALA A 303 -3.01 -5.52 10.33
C ALA A 303 -3.35 -4.43 9.30
N THR A 304 -2.43 -4.10 8.41
CA THR A 304 -2.62 -3.01 7.43
C THR A 304 -3.39 -3.45 6.20
N ARG A 305 -4.35 -2.63 5.79
CA ARG A 305 -5.28 -2.89 4.68
C ARG A 305 -5.10 -1.87 3.57
N ASN A 306 -5.49 -2.24 2.36
CA ASN A 306 -5.30 -1.39 1.18
C ASN A 306 -6.57 -0.63 0.83
N SER A 307 -6.88 0.38 1.63
CA SER A 307 -8.02 1.27 1.35
C SER A 307 -7.87 2.05 0.05
N LEU A 308 -6.65 2.40 -0.34
CA LEU A 308 -6.39 3.21 -1.55
C LEU A 308 -6.64 2.45 -2.84
N VAL A 309 -6.23 1.18 -2.92
CA VAL A 309 -6.54 0.33 -4.08
C VAL A 309 -8.04 0.07 -4.17
N VAL A 310 -8.73 -0.01 -3.04
CA VAL A 310 -10.15 -0.42 -2.95
C VAL A 310 -11.14 0.72 -3.09
N LEU A 311 -10.82 1.92 -2.61
CA LEU A 311 -11.73 3.08 -2.62
C LEU A 311 -12.39 3.33 -3.99
N PRO A 312 -11.69 3.25 -5.13
CA PRO A 312 -12.28 3.47 -6.45
C PRO A 312 -13.29 2.40 -6.83
N LEU A 313 -13.08 1.16 -6.36
CA LEU A 313 -14.05 0.08 -6.54
C LEU A 313 -15.27 0.32 -5.64
N ALA A 314 -15.07 0.86 -4.44
CA ALA A 314 -16.17 1.24 -3.54
C ALA A 314 -16.98 2.44 -4.06
N LEU A 315 -16.34 3.43 -4.69
CA LEU A 315 -17.01 4.56 -5.35
C LEU A 315 -17.75 4.15 -6.63
N ALA A 316 -17.38 3.03 -7.23
CA ALA A 316 -18.04 2.48 -8.42
C ALA A 316 -19.24 1.58 -8.09
N LEU A 317 -19.54 1.36 -6.80
CA LEU A 317 -20.69 0.58 -6.37
C LEU A 317 -22.00 1.35 -6.63
N PRO A 318 -23.12 0.64 -6.84
CA PRO A 318 -24.42 1.28 -7.06
C PRO A 318 -24.88 2.06 -5.81
N GLU A 319 -25.76 3.04 -6.01
CA GLU A 319 -26.35 3.92 -4.97
C GLU A 319 -26.72 3.22 -3.65
N PRO A 320 -27.39 2.05 -3.64
CA PRO A 320 -27.72 1.34 -2.39
C PRO A 320 -26.51 0.94 -1.55
N LEU A 321 -25.32 0.91 -2.13
CA LEU A 321 -24.06 0.55 -1.52
C LEU A 321 -23.10 1.76 -1.40
N ALA A 322 -23.56 2.99 -1.65
CA ALA A 322 -22.72 4.20 -1.63
C ALA A 322 -21.97 4.41 -0.30
N LEU A 323 -22.56 3.97 0.83
CA LEU A 323 -21.91 4.02 2.15
C LEU A 323 -20.59 3.22 2.21
N ALA A 324 -20.39 2.23 1.34
CA ALA A 324 -19.18 1.41 1.32
C ALA A 324 -17.90 2.25 1.13
N ALA A 325 -17.95 3.33 0.34
CA ALA A 325 -16.80 4.22 0.18
C ALA A 325 -16.46 4.95 1.50
N LEU A 326 -17.46 5.44 2.22
CA LEU A 326 -17.28 6.08 3.54
C LEU A 326 -16.74 5.10 4.59
N VAL A 327 -17.16 3.84 4.51
CA VAL A 327 -16.68 2.74 5.34
C VAL A 327 -15.18 2.48 5.10
N VAL A 328 -14.74 2.45 3.83
CA VAL A 328 -13.32 2.31 3.44
C VAL A 328 -12.47 3.49 3.93
N VAL A 329 -12.99 4.72 3.85
CA VAL A 329 -12.29 5.92 4.36
C VAL A 329 -12.20 5.88 5.88
N THR A 330 -13.28 5.51 6.56
CA THR A 330 -13.33 5.37 8.02
C THR A 330 -12.29 4.35 8.50
N GLN A 331 -12.14 3.25 7.78
CA GLN A 331 -11.09 2.26 8.05
C GLN A 331 -9.70 2.86 7.99
N THR A 332 -9.40 3.69 6.97
CA THR A 332 -8.10 4.35 6.82
C THR A 332 -7.77 5.22 8.03
N LEU A 333 -8.76 5.98 8.52
CA LEU A 333 -8.59 6.84 9.69
C LEU A 333 -8.29 6.03 10.95
N VAL A 334 -9.05 4.96 11.20
CA VAL A 334 -8.83 4.06 12.35
C VAL A 334 -7.48 3.35 12.23
N GLU A 335 -7.15 2.84 11.04
CA GLU A 335 -5.90 2.14 10.79
C GLU A 335 -4.68 3.02 11.05
N LEU A 336 -4.67 4.27 10.57
CA LEU A 336 -3.53 5.15 10.76
C LEU A 336 -3.25 5.43 12.24
N VAL A 337 -4.29 5.63 13.05
CA VAL A 337 -4.14 5.73 14.52
C VAL A 337 -3.56 4.43 15.08
N GLY A 338 -4.08 3.29 14.63
CA GLY A 338 -3.57 1.96 14.97
C GLY A 338 -2.08 1.78 14.62
N MET A 339 -1.66 2.22 13.44
CA MET A 339 -0.28 2.08 12.97
C MET A 339 0.69 2.94 13.77
N VAL A 340 0.28 4.16 14.17
CA VAL A 340 1.07 4.99 15.09
C VAL A 340 1.25 4.30 16.44
N ALA A 341 0.19 3.69 16.98
CA ALA A 341 0.29 2.90 18.20
C ALA A 341 1.20 1.68 18.02
N TYR A 342 1.09 0.96 16.90
CA TYR A 342 1.90 -0.23 16.61
C TYR A 342 3.38 0.06 16.55
N VAL A 343 3.78 1.16 15.90
CA VAL A 343 5.19 1.58 15.84
C VAL A 343 5.77 1.76 17.24
N ARG A 344 4.96 2.20 18.21
CA ARG A 344 5.40 2.40 19.59
C ARG A 344 5.38 1.11 20.42
N PHE A 345 4.34 0.29 20.28
CA PHE A 345 4.07 -0.83 21.20
C PHE A 345 4.59 -2.19 20.72
N LEU A 346 4.52 -2.49 19.42
CA LEU A 346 4.95 -3.82 18.92
C LEU A 346 6.43 -4.13 19.19
N PRO A 347 7.39 -3.19 19.09
CA PRO A 347 8.79 -3.46 19.41
C PRO A 347 9.02 -3.87 20.88
N LEU A 348 8.11 -3.49 21.79
CA LEU A 348 8.15 -3.88 23.20
C LEU A 348 7.71 -5.34 23.38
N LEU A 349 6.79 -5.82 22.54
CA LEU A 349 6.29 -7.20 22.56
C LEU A 349 7.20 -8.18 21.84
N VAL A 350 8.00 -7.69 20.89
CA VAL A 350 8.96 -8.49 20.11
C VAL A 350 10.37 -7.90 20.27
N PRO A 351 11.02 -8.07 21.45
CA PRO A 351 12.35 -7.51 21.66
C PRO A 351 13.35 -8.14 20.70
N ALA A 352 14.16 -7.31 20.04
CA ALA A 352 15.32 -7.80 19.33
C ALA A 352 16.23 -8.51 20.35
N ARG A 353 16.55 -9.80 20.13
CA ARG A 353 17.61 -10.45 20.88
C ARG A 353 18.88 -9.63 20.66
N LYS A 354 19.38 -8.99 21.73
CA LYS A 354 20.74 -8.46 21.73
C LYS A 354 21.66 -9.64 21.42
N THR A 355 22.30 -9.64 20.26
CA THR A 355 23.49 -10.46 20.06
C THR A 355 24.48 -10.05 21.13
N ALA A 356 24.75 -10.97 22.07
CA ALA A 356 25.85 -10.81 22.99
C ALA A 356 27.12 -10.62 22.15
N VAL A 357 27.74 -9.45 22.27
CA VAL A 357 29.04 -9.13 21.67
C VAL A 357 30.11 -9.86 22.46
#